data_AF-A0A1Q3FTE7-F1
#
_entry.id   AF-A0A1Q3FTE7-F1
#
_cell.length_a   1.000
_cell.length_b   1.000
_cell.length_c   1.000
_cell.angle_alpha   90.00
_cell.angle_beta   90.00
_cell.angle_gamma   90.00
#
_symmetry.space_group_name_H-M   'P 1'
#
loop_
_entity.id
_entity.type
_entity.pdbx_description
1 polymer ?
#
loop_
_entity_poly.entity_id
_entity_poly.type
_entity_poly.pdbx_seq_one_letter_code
_entity_poly.pdbx_strand_id
1 'polypeptide(L)'
;MRGWGLRGMIQNPLLWPIYALCAADMCWLSFHVVRTALYNPDVVWNHNSNPEPWNDHRDKRYRLWAGTYDYSKRPCLAPIFKDGDVIPVPQPDEE
;
A
#
# COMPACT_ATOMS: atom_id res chain seq x y z
N MET A 1 -9.80 -16.30 36.38
CA MET A 1 -8.70 -16.77 35.50
C MET A 1 -7.43 -16.01 35.87
N ARG A 2 -6.42 -16.69 36.43
CA ARG A 2 -5.13 -16.06 36.80
C ARG A 2 -4.24 -16.08 35.56
N GLY A 3 -3.75 -14.91 35.11
CA GLY A 3 -2.74 -14.84 34.02
C GLY A 3 -2.96 -13.78 32.93
N TRP A 4 -4.13 -13.13 32.87
CA TRP A 4 -4.48 -12.22 31.76
C TRP A 4 -4.15 -10.74 32.01
N GLY A 5 -3.65 -10.39 33.19
CA GLY A 5 -3.22 -9.02 33.50
C GLY A 5 -1.76 -8.77 33.14
N LEU A 6 -1.39 -7.51 32.85
CA LEU A 6 0.01 -7.09 32.59
C LEU A 6 0.99 -7.60 33.65
N ARG A 7 0.54 -7.63 34.92
CA ARG A 7 1.33 -8.16 36.04
C ARG A 7 1.62 -9.66 35.90
N GLY A 8 0.70 -10.45 35.35
CA GLY A 8 0.85 -11.89 35.10
C GLY A 8 1.79 -12.21 33.93
N MET A 9 1.86 -11.32 32.93
CA MET A 9 2.83 -11.40 31.84
C MET A 9 4.26 -11.18 32.32
N ILE A 10 4.48 -10.19 33.19
CA ILE A 10 5.82 -9.90 33.75
C ILE A 10 6.27 -11.04 34.67
N GLN A 11 5.34 -11.68 35.38
CA GLN A 11 5.62 -12.74 36.35
C GLN A 11 6.02 -14.07 35.71
N ASN A 12 5.70 -14.28 34.43
CA ASN A 12 5.97 -15.52 33.69
C ASN A 12 6.75 -15.23 32.40
N PRO A 13 8.09 -15.11 32.46
CA PRO A 13 8.92 -14.73 31.31
C PRO A 13 8.87 -15.74 30.15
N LEU A 14 8.54 -17.00 30.44
CA LEU A 14 8.30 -18.05 29.44
C LEU A 14 7.20 -17.71 28.43
N LEU A 15 6.26 -16.83 28.80
CA LEU A 15 5.14 -16.45 27.92
C LEU A 15 5.48 -15.26 27.02
N TRP A 16 6.56 -14.51 27.27
CA TRP A 16 6.94 -13.35 26.47
C TRP A 16 7.12 -13.66 24.97
N PRO A 17 7.76 -14.77 24.56
CA PRO A 17 7.92 -15.08 23.14
C PRO A 17 6.56 -15.28 22.42
N ILE A 18 5.59 -15.88 23.10
CA ILE A 18 4.26 -16.13 22.54
C ILE A 18 3.52 -14.80 22.36
N TYR A 19 3.55 -13.92 23.37
CA TYR A 19 2.95 -12.59 23.26
C TYR A 19 3.63 -11.73 22.18
N ALA A 20 4.96 -11.81 22.07
CA ALA A 20 5.70 -11.11 21.03
C ALA A 20 5.29 -11.58 19.63
N LEU A 21 5.11 -12.88 19.43
CA LEU A 21 4.63 -13.44 18.16
C LEU A 21 3.22 -12.96 17.83
N CYS A 22 2.28 -13.00 18.79
CA CYS A 22 0.92 -12.50 18.57
C CYS A 22 0.89 -11.00 18.25
N ALA A 23 1.68 -10.20 18.97
CA ALA A 23 1.79 -8.77 18.70
C ALA A 23 2.41 -8.50 17.32
N ALA A 24 3.44 -9.25 16.93
CA ALA A 24 4.06 -9.17 15.62
C ALA A 24 3.04 -9.51 14.51
N ASP A 25 2.24 -10.55 14.68
CA ASP A 25 1.19 -10.95 13.72
C ASP A 25 0.12 -9.86 13.57
N MET A 26 -0.36 -9.30 14.69
CA MET A 26 -1.34 -8.20 14.64
C MET A 26 -0.78 -6.96 13.92
N CYS A 27 0.48 -6.61 14.19
CA CYS A 27 1.16 -5.52 13.52
C CYS A 27 1.33 -5.82 12.02
N TRP A 28 1.71 -7.03 11.65
CA TRP A 28 1.92 -7.44 10.26
C TRP A 28 0.60 -7.43 9.46
N LEU A 29 -0.48 -7.97 10.03
CA LEU A 29 -1.81 -7.94 9.41
C LEU A 29 -2.28 -6.50 9.20
N SER A 30 -2.19 -5.66 10.23
CA SER A 30 -2.58 -4.25 10.16
C SER A 30 -1.75 -3.50 9.12
N PHE A 31 -0.43 -3.74 9.09
CA PHE A 31 0.47 -3.17 8.10
C PHE A 31 0.08 -3.58 6.67
N HIS A 32 -0.25 -4.85 6.43
CA HIS A 32 -0.67 -5.33 5.11
C HIS A 32 -1.98 -4.70 4.64
N VAL A 33 -2.96 -4.54 5.53
CA VAL A 33 -4.23 -3.88 5.21
C VAL A 33 -3.99 -2.42 4.87
N VAL A 34 -3.26 -1.68 5.71
CA VAL A 34 -2.93 -0.26 5.47
C VAL A 34 -2.14 -0.10 4.18
N ARG A 35 -1.15 -0.96 3.94
CA ARG A 35 -0.34 -0.93 2.72
C ARG A 35 -1.20 -1.19 1.48
N THR A 36 -2.16 -2.09 1.53
CA THR A 36 -3.08 -2.34 0.41
C THR A 36 -4.04 -1.16 0.22
N ALA A 37 -4.58 -0.62 1.30
CA ALA A 37 -5.49 0.51 1.27
C ALA A 37 -4.88 1.79 0.67
N LEU A 38 -3.57 2.02 0.86
CA LEU A 38 -2.91 3.24 0.39
C LEU A 38 -2.22 3.09 -0.98
N TYR A 39 -1.74 1.90 -1.31
CA TYR A 39 -0.88 1.69 -2.49
C TYR A 39 -1.52 0.83 -3.58
N ASN A 40 -2.76 0.36 -3.45
CA ASN A 40 -3.43 -0.41 -4.48
C ASN A 40 -4.14 0.51 -5.50
N PRO A 41 -3.90 0.40 -6.82
CA PRO A 41 -4.57 1.24 -7.83
C PRO A 41 -6.11 1.09 -7.86
N ASP A 42 -6.63 -0.03 -7.37
CA ASP A 42 -8.08 -0.29 -7.34
C ASP A 42 -8.79 0.42 -6.18
N VAL A 43 -8.04 0.99 -5.23
CA VAL A 43 -8.59 1.64 -4.04
C VAL A 43 -8.43 3.15 -4.17
N VAL A 44 -9.56 3.86 -4.21
CA VAL A 44 -9.58 5.31 -4.37
C VAL A 44 -10.34 5.98 -3.24
N TRP A 45 -9.66 6.94 -2.61
CA TRP A 45 -10.19 7.72 -1.51
C TRP A 45 -10.81 9.05 -1.97
N ASN A 46 -10.45 9.54 -3.15
CA ASN A 46 -10.94 10.79 -3.72
C ASN A 46 -11.84 10.53 -4.93
N HIS A 47 -13.14 10.39 -4.69
CA HIS A 47 -14.12 10.11 -5.74
C HIS A 47 -14.60 11.37 -6.49
N ASN A 48 -14.37 12.57 -5.93
CA ASN A 48 -14.96 13.80 -6.47
C ASN A 48 -14.00 14.58 -7.39
N SER A 49 -12.70 14.58 -7.07
CA SER A 49 -11.70 15.32 -7.88
C SER A 49 -10.95 14.44 -8.88
N ASN A 50 -11.21 13.14 -8.88
CA ASN A 50 -10.60 12.20 -9.81
C ASN A 50 -11.69 11.33 -10.47
N PRO A 51 -12.18 11.71 -11.67
CA PRO A 51 -13.25 10.98 -12.35
C PRO A 51 -12.85 9.55 -12.71
N GLU A 52 -11.55 9.27 -12.86
CA GLU A 52 -11.05 7.93 -13.16
C GLU A 52 -10.03 7.44 -12.12
N PRO A 53 -10.37 6.38 -11.35
CA PRO A 53 -9.60 5.92 -10.20
C PRO A 53 -8.08 5.78 -10.41
N TRP A 54 -7.66 5.24 -11.56
CA TRP A 54 -6.26 4.95 -11.88
C TRP A 54 -5.40 6.18 -12.17
N ASN A 55 -5.98 7.33 -12.50
CA ASN A 55 -5.22 8.56 -12.79
C ASN A 55 -4.35 8.99 -11.60
N ASP A 56 -4.85 8.81 -10.38
CA ASP A 56 -4.13 9.18 -9.15
C ASP A 56 -2.94 8.27 -8.86
N HIS A 57 -2.91 7.09 -9.48
CA HIS A 57 -1.88 6.07 -9.30
C HIS A 57 -0.86 6.02 -10.44
N ARG A 58 -0.96 6.95 -11.40
CA ARG A 58 -0.15 6.98 -12.62
C ARG A 58 1.35 7.12 -12.37
N ASP A 59 1.71 8.00 -11.45
CA ASP A 59 3.10 8.26 -11.04
C ASP A 59 3.47 7.55 -9.73
N LYS A 60 2.48 6.93 -9.08
CA LYS A 60 2.66 6.24 -7.81
C LYS A 60 3.09 4.80 -8.07
N ARG A 61 3.84 4.27 -7.10
CA ARG A 61 4.35 2.90 -7.16
C ARG A 61 3.47 1.98 -6.33
N TYR A 62 3.01 0.89 -6.94
CA TYR A 62 2.32 -0.20 -6.23
C TYR A 62 3.23 -0.94 -5.23
N ARG A 63 4.51 -1.10 -5.60
CA ARG A 63 5.49 -1.80 -4.75
C ARG A 63 6.16 -0.83 -3.80
N LEU A 64 5.98 -1.06 -2.49
CA LEU A 64 6.61 -0.27 -1.42
C LEU A 64 8.15 -0.18 -1.55
N TRP A 65 8.80 -1.27 -1.98
CA TRP A 65 10.26 -1.30 -2.19
C TRP A 65 10.62 -1.56 -3.66
N ALA A 66 11.49 -0.73 -4.22
CA ALA A 66 11.92 -0.81 -5.63
C ALA A 66 13.11 -1.75 -5.82
N GLY A 67 13.85 -2.09 -4.76
CA GLY A 67 15.19 -2.64 -4.92
C GLY A 67 16.04 -1.73 -5.80
N THR A 68 16.62 -2.31 -6.85
CA THR A 68 17.45 -1.62 -7.85
C THR A 68 16.66 -1.07 -9.04
N TYR A 69 15.33 -1.16 -9.02
CA TYR A 69 14.51 -0.83 -10.18
C TYR A 69 14.23 0.67 -10.28
N ASP A 70 14.58 1.27 -11.42
CA ASP A 70 14.38 2.69 -11.71
C ASP A 70 13.06 2.92 -12.44
N TYR A 71 12.06 3.44 -11.71
CA TYR A 71 10.72 3.70 -12.24
C TYR A 71 10.61 5.05 -12.98
N SER A 72 11.61 5.93 -12.86
CA SER A 72 11.58 7.24 -13.54
C SER A 72 11.58 7.11 -15.06
N LYS A 73 12.11 6.01 -15.58
CA LYS A 73 12.22 5.70 -17.01
C LYS A 73 11.01 4.96 -17.58
N ARG A 74 9.98 4.69 -16.77
CA ARG A 74 8.82 3.90 -17.18
C ARG A 74 7.54 4.63 -16.78
N PRO A 75 7.17 5.71 -17.51
CA PRO A 75 5.90 6.37 -17.30
C PRO A 75 4.75 5.43 -17.66
N CYS A 76 3.58 5.69 -17.08
CA CYS A 76 2.37 5.00 -17.48
C CYS A 76 2.01 5.36 -18.92
N LEU A 77 1.87 4.35 -19.77
CA LEU A 77 1.53 4.51 -21.19
C LEU A 77 0.04 4.77 -21.42
N ALA A 78 -0.80 4.54 -20.40
CA ALA A 78 -2.23 4.70 -20.52
C ALA A 78 -2.59 6.17 -20.82
N PRO A 79 -3.57 6.40 -21.72
CA PRO A 79 -4.07 7.73 -22.01
C PRO A 79 -4.72 8.35 -20.77
N ILE A 80 -4.72 9.68 -20.69
CA ILE A 80 -5.37 10.41 -19.60
C ILE A 80 -6.76 10.82 -20.07
N PHE A 81 -7.78 10.46 -19.30
CA PHE A 81 -9.15 10.88 -19.55
C PHE A 81 -9.48 12.06 -18.65
N LYS A 82 -9.88 13.19 -19.25
CA LYS A 82 -10.35 14.38 -18.55
C LYS A 82 -11.54 14.97 -19.30
N ASP A 83 -12.62 15.23 -18.59
CA ASP A 83 -13.80 15.93 -19.11
C ASP A 83 -14.39 15.34 -20.42
N GLY A 84 -14.24 14.03 -20.62
CA GLY A 84 -14.73 13.31 -21.81
C GLY A 84 -13.72 13.20 -22.95
N ASP A 85 -12.56 13.87 -22.86
CA ASP A 85 -11.52 13.85 -23.87
C ASP A 85 -10.38 12.89 -23.51
N VAL A 86 -9.77 12.31 -24.55
CA VAL A 86 -8.60 11.42 -24.44
C VAL A 86 -7.34 12.20 -24.76
N ILE A 87 -6.47 12.39 -23.76
CA ILE A 87 -5.16 13.02 -23.95
C ILE A 87 -4.13 11.92 -24.24
N PRO A 88 -3.59 11.84 -25.48
CA PRO A 88 -2.57 10.86 -25.81
C PRO A 88 -1.26 11.21 -25.10
N VAL A 89 -0.54 10.17 -24.68
CA VAL A 89 0.74 10.31 -23.98
C VAL A 89 1.84 9.76 -24.90
N PRO A 90 2.98 10.46 -25.04
CA PRO A 90 4.07 10.02 -25.90
C PRO A 90 4.50 8.60 -25.51
N GLN A 91 4.45 7.68 -26.46
CA GLN A 91 4.93 6.32 -26.26
C GLN A 91 6.45 6.32 -26.47
N PRO A 92 7.25 5.65 -25.61
CA PRO A 92 8.71 5.66 -25.66
C PRO A 92 9.31 4.98 -26.90
N ASP A 93 8.48 4.42 -27.78
CA ASP A 93 8.82 3.64 -28.97
C ASP A 93 8.45 4.33 -30.31
N GLU A 94 8.04 5.60 -30.29
CA GLU A 94 7.73 6.40 -31.50
C GLU A 94 8.86 7.37 -31.97
N GLU A 95 10.10 7.20 -31.49
CA GLU A 95 11.31 7.89 -32.01
C GLU A 95 12.28 6.95 -32.75
#